data_AF-A0A6V7JVZ4-F1
#
_entry.id   AF-A0A6V7JVZ4-F1
#
_cell.length_a   1.000
_cell.length_b   1.000
_cell.length_c   1.000
_cell.angle_alpha   90.00
_cell.angle_beta   90.00
_cell.angle_gamma   90.00
#
_symmetry.space_group_name_H-M   'P 1'
#
loop_
_entity.id
_entity.type
_entity.pdbx_description
1 polymer ?
#
loop_
_entity_poly.entity_id
_entity_poly.type
_entity_poly.pdbx_seq_one_letter_code
_entity_poly.pdbx_strand_id
1 'polypeptide(L)' 'YGVRGCFRHLCYLDDLLDRADRGLVIDPVIIHYSFAFCASHLHGSRPDGVGSITQEERDKFNEIKERVRQLLEKQITYY' A
#
# COMPACT_ATOMS: atom_id res chain seq x y z
N TYR A 1 -6.03 2.33 -20.30
CA TYR A 1 -5.10 3.09 -19.43
C TYR A 1 -5.30 2.87 -17.91
N GLY A 2 -6.26 2.05 -17.43
CA GLY A 2 -6.55 1.91 -15.99
C GLY A 2 -5.76 0.85 -15.21
N VAL A 3 -5.09 -0.10 -15.88
CA VAL A 3 -4.43 -1.26 -15.24
C VAL A 3 -3.06 -0.92 -14.63
N ARG A 4 -2.48 0.25 -14.95
CA ARG A 4 -1.15 0.67 -14.43
C ARG A 4 -1.20 1.67 -13.27
N GLY A 5 -2.40 2.09 -12.84
CA GLY A 5 -2.57 3.07 -11.76
C GLY A 5 -2.27 2.49 -10.38
N CYS A 6 -2.84 1.31 -10.07
CA CYS A 6 -2.63 0.63 -8.79
C CYS A 6 -1.18 0.23 -8.57
N PHE A 7 -0.56 -0.47 -9.52
CA PHE A 7 0.85 -0.83 -9.42
C PHE A 7 1.76 0.38 -9.15
N ARG A 8 1.47 1.53 -9.76
CA ARG A 8 2.21 2.77 -9.51
C ARG A 8 1.98 3.29 -8.08
N HIS A 9 0.75 3.27 -7.58
CA HIS A 9 0.46 3.62 -6.19
C HIS A 9 1.11 2.67 -5.19
N LEU A 10 1.14 1.37 -5.47
CA LEU A 10 1.82 0.37 -4.64
C LEU A 10 3.33 0.63 -4.60
N CYS A 11 3.95 0.88 -5.75
CA CYS A 11 5.38 1.21 -5.81
C CYS A 11 5.70 2.53 -5.09
N TYR A 12 4.81 3.51 -5.17
CA TYR A 12 4.95 4.77 -4.43
C TYR A 12 4.81 4.55 -2.92
N LEU A 13 3.86 3.72 -2.49
CA LEU A 13 3.67 3.37 -1.08
C LEU A 13 4.88 2.64 -0.52
N ASP A 14 5.49 1.75 -1.31
CA ASP A 14 6.70 1.01 -0.95
C ASP A 14 7.91 1.94 -0.75
N ASP A 15 8.09 2.94 -1.62
CA ASP A 15 9.15 3.95 -1.47
C ASP A 15 8.94 4.84 -0.23
N LEU A 16 7.67 5.21 0.06
CA LEU A 16 7.33 5.92 1.29
C LEU A 16 7.66 5.07 2.52
N LEU A 17 7.41 3.76 2.47
CA LEU A 17 7.74 2.81 3.54
C LEU A 17 9.25 2.65 3.75
N ASP A 18 10.05 2.62 2.68
CA ASP A 18 11.51 2.59 2.78
C ASP A 18 12.04 3.85 3.48
N ARG A 19 11.47 5.01 3.13
CA ARG A 19 11.78 6.27 3.81
C ARG A 19 11.36 6.26 5.28
N ALA A 20 10.18 5.73 5.59
CA ALA A 20 9.72 5.58 6.98
C ALA A 20 10.67 4.71 7.81
N ASP A 21 11.17 3.60 7.25
CA ASP A 21 12.12 2.72 7.97
C ASP A 21 13.48 3.39 8.21
N ARG A 22 13.90 4.31 7.34
CA ARG A 22 15.08 5.17 7.55
C ARG A 22 14.88 6.26 8.62
N GLY A 23 13.71 6.33 9.26
CA GLY A 23 13.39 7.31 10.30
C GLY A 23 12.84 8.63 9.77
N LEU A 24 12.43 8.71 8.50
CA LEU A 24 11.67 9.86 8.01
C LEU A 24 10.23 9.76 8.52
N VAL A 25 9.72 10.86 9.06
CA VAL A 25 8.32 10.95 9.47
C VAL A 25 7.46 11.03 8.21
N ILE A 26 6.89 9.90 7.82
CA ILE A 26 5.87 9.83 6.77
C ILE A 26 4.52 10.06 7.42
N ASP A 27 3.74 10.98 6.86
CA ASP A 27 2.41 11.25 7.36
C ASP A 27 1.50 10.00 7.18
N PRO A 28 0.92 9.45 8.26
CA PRO A 28 0.12 8.23 8.18
C PRO A 28 -1.15 8.41 7.34
N VAL A 29 -1.63 9.64 7.14
CA VAL A 29 -2.80 9.94 6.30
C VAL A 29 -2.48 9.69 4.82
N ILE A 30 -1.25 9.97 4.37
CA ILE A 30 -0.81 9.71 2.99
C ILE A 30 -0.78 8.20 2.70
N ILE A 31 -0.26 7.42 3.66
CA ILE A 31 -0.26 5.96 3.57
C ILE A 31 -1.70 5.45 3.54
N HIS A 32 -2.55 5.92 4.47
CA HIS A 32 -3.95 5.52 4.55
C HIS A 32 -4.73 5.84 3.27
N TYR A 33 -4.53 7.03 2.70
CA TYR A 33 -5.21 7.46 1.48
C TYR A 33 -4.83 6.57 0.29
N SER A 34 -3.53 6.35 0.10
CA SER A 34 -3.02 5.53 -1.00
C SER A 34 -3.38 4.05 -0.82
N PHE A 35 -3.39 3.55 0.42
CA PHE A 35 -3.83 2.21 0.78
C PHE A 35 -5.33 2.03 0.53
N ALA A 36 -6.17 2.98 0.95
CA ALA A 36 -7.61 2.97 0.71
C ALA A 36 -7.91 2.98 -0.80
N PHE A 37 -7.18 3.77 -1.58
CA PHE A 37 -7.32 3.79 -3.05
C PHE A 37 -6.97 2.44 -3.69
N CYS A 38 -5.86 1.82 -3.28
CA CYS A 38 -5.51 0.47 -3.74
C CYS A 38 -6.53 -0.57 -3.26
N ALA A 39 -6.98 -0.50 -2.00
CA ALA A 39 -7.98 -1.40 -1.44
C ALA A 39 -9.32 -1.31 -2.17
N SER A 40 -9.81 -0.11 -2.49
CA SER A 40 -11.03 0.09 -3.28
C SER A 40 -10.90 -0.46 -4.70
N HIS A 41 -9.71 -0.47 -5.28
CA HIS A 41 -9.45 -1.16 -6.55
C HIS A 41 -9.39 -2.69 -6.37
N LEU A 42 -8.75 -3.18 -5.30
CA LEU A 42 -8.60 -4.61 -4.96
C LEU A 42 -9.95 -5.29 -4.66
N HIS A 43 -10.81 -4.60 -3.91
CA HIS A 43 -12.17 -5.01 -3.53
C HIS A 43 -13.26 -4.45 -4.45
N GLY A 44 -12.90 -3.62 -5.43
CA GLY A 44 -13.82 -3.07 -6.41
C GLY A 44 -14.32 -4.17 -7.32
N SER A 45 -15.39 -4.84 -6.90
CA SER A 45 -16.09 -5.88 -7.65
C SER A 45 -16.72 -5.26 -8.90
N ARG A 46 -15.94 -5.13 -9.98
CA ARG A 46 -16.51 -5.05 -11.32
C ARG A 46 -17.14 -6.42 -11.61
N PRO A 47 -18.44 -6.48 -11.95
CA PRO A 47 -19.13 -7.73 -12.26
C PRO A 47 -18.59 -8.43 -13.53
N ASP A 48 -17.76 -7.75 -14.32
CA ASP A 48 -17.18 -8.25 -15.58
C ASP A 48 -16.02 -9.25 -15.43
N GLY A 49 -15.66 -9.69 -14.23
CA GLY A 49 -14.68 -10.79 -14.03
C GLY A 49 -13.24 -10.50 -14.48
N VAL A 50 -12.98 -9.40 -15.20
CA VAL A 50 -11.64 -8.88 -15.48
C VAL A 50 -11.22 -8.00 -14.31
N GLY A 51 -10.77 -8.69 -13.24
CA GLY A 51 -9.98 -8.05 -12.21
C GLY A 51 -8.77 -7.42 -12.90
N SER A 52 -8.77 -6.09 -13.02
CA SER A 52 -7.63 -5.34 -13.55
C SER A 52 -6.43 -5.37 -12.60
N ILE A 53 -6.51 -6.18 -11.54
CA ILE A 53 -5.49 -6.36 -10.53
C ILE A 53 -4.91 -7.75 -10.68
N THR A 54 -3.60 -7.79 -10.84
CA THR A 54 -2.87 -9.06 -10.87
C THR A 54 -2.66 -9.57 -9.46
N GLN A 55 -2.38 -10.87 -9.35
CA GLN A 55 -2.00 -11.48 -8.08
C GLN A 55 -0.74 -10.83 -7.50
N GLU A 56 0.16 -10.35 -8.37
CA GLU A 56 1.35 -9.58 -7.98
C GLU A 56 1.00 -8.28 -7.25
N GLU A 57 -0.02 -7.53 -7.69
CA GLU A 57 -0.46 -6.31 -7.01
C GLU A 57 -1.06 -6.60 -5.62
N ARG A 58 -1.79 -7.71 -5.49
CA ARG A 58 -2.32 -8.19 -4.21
C ARG A 58 -1.22 -8.59 -3.24
N ASP A 59 -0.23 -9.32 -3.74
CA ASP A 59 0.89 -9.79 -2.94
C ASP A 59 1.71 -8.61 -2.41
N LYS A 60 2.03 -7.66 -3.30
CA LYS A 60 2.74 -6.43 -2.95
C LYS A 60 2.00 -5.56 -1.95
N PHE A 61 0.67 -5.48 -2.05
CA PHE A 61 -0.16 -4.78 -1.07
C PHE A 61 -0.11 -5.44 0.32
N ASN A 62 -0.10 -6.78 0.39
CA ASN A 62 0.05 -7.49 1.65
C ASN A 62 1.45 -7.29 2.26
N GLU A 63 2.51 -7.31 1.45
CA GLU A 63 3.88 -7.04 1.91
C GLU A 63 3.98 -5.63 2.53
N ILE A 64 3.48 -4.61 1.82
CA ILE A 64 3.41 -3.23 2.30
C ILE A 64 2.65 -3.13 3.62
N LYS A 65 1.49 -3.79 3.73
CA LYS A 65 0.68 -3.80 4.97
C LYS A 65 1.48 -4.32 6.16
N GLU A 66 2.27 -5.38 5.95
CA GLU A 66 3.11 -5.94 7.01
C GLU A 66 4.25 -5.00 7.39
N ARG A 67 4.88 -4.33 6.41
CA ARG A 67 5.92 -3.30 6.67
C ARG A 67 5.37 -2.14 7.49
N VAL A 68 4.17 -1.63 7.18
CA VAL A 68 3.52 -0.54 7.95
C VAL A 68 3.30 -0.99 9.40
N ARG A 69 2.83 -2.22 9.60
CA ARG A 69 2.60 -2.79 10.92
C ARG A 69 3.90 -2.87 11.73
N GLN A 70 4.97 -3.40 11.15
CA GLN A 70 6.28 -3.46 11.80
C GLN A 70 6.82 -2.08 12.17
N LEU A 71 6.63 -1.07 11.31
CA LEU A 71 7.02 0.30 11.61
C LEU A 71 6.22 0.90 12.76
N LEU A 72 4.91 0.68 12.82
CA LEU A 72 4.09 1.09 13.96
C LEU A 72 4.53 0.40 15.25
N GLU A 73 4.79 -0.91 15.20
CA GLU A 73 5.29 -1.66 16.36
C GLU A 73 6.65 -1.12 16.83
N LYS A 74 7.58 -0.80 15.90
CA LYS A 74 8.85 -0.14 16.25
C LYS A 74 8.62 1.24 16.88
N GLN A 75 7.75 2.08 16.31
CA GLN A 75 7.47 3.43 16.82
C GLN A 75 6.81 3.41 18.22
N ILE A 76 5.96 2.43 18.51
CA ILE A 76 5.34 2.25 19.83
C ILE A 76 6.35 1.73 20.86
N THR A 77 7.28 0.87 20.47
CA THR A 77 8.28 0.28 21.39
C THR A 77 9.37 1.28 21.79
N TYR A 78 9.58 2.34 21.00
CA TYR A 78 10.57 3.39 21.26
C TYR A 78 10.04 4.55 22.14
N TYR A 79 8.87 4.39 22.78
CA TYR A 79 8.33 5.33 23.77
C TYR A 79 8.58 4.86 25.22
#